data_AF-A0A916ZAJ3-F1
#
_entry.id   AF-A0A916ZAJ3-F1
#
_cell.length_a   1.000
_cell.length_b   1.000
_cell.length_c   1.000
_cell.angle_alpha   90.00
_cell.angle_beta   90.00
_cell.angle_gamma   90.00
#
_symmetry.space_group_name_H-M   'P 1'
#
loop_
_entity.id
_entity.type
_entity.pdbx_description
1 polymer ?
#
loop_
_entity_poly.entity_id
_entity_poly.type
_entity_poly.pdbx_seq_one_letter_code
_entity_poly.pdbx_strand_id
1 'polypeptide(L)'
;MLERSLVTLEEMILEAELFQSVYPDLIGEIDRGEVAHGKLNEFQLMQAVAHAKNGLGVLSFERRQVINAVFDTFISIYRKDGRGIAERWAKQSFGCYSSSEMMKSEDMSDIVSKIDELSRIIQGKESELLQLYRELNMLQRYLAQEQGLQPNSSLDV
;
A
#
# COMPACT_ATOMS: atom_id res chain seq x y z
N MET A 1 17.68 36.48 8.94
CA MET A 1 17.22 35.65 10.08
C MET A 1 16.39 34.54 9.48
N LEU A 2 16.89 33.30 9.47
CA LEU A 2 16.10 32.15 9.05
C LEU A 2 15.14 31.82 10.18
N GLU A 3 13.86 32.11 9.98
CA GLU A 3 12.79 31.53 10.80
C GLU A 3 12.97 30.02 10.77
N ARG A 4 13.30 29.44 11.93
CA ARG A 4 13.13 28.01 12.14
C ARG A 4 11.62 27.77 12.08
N SER A 5 11.12 27.41 10.90
CA SER A 5 9.76 26.90 10.76
C SER A 5 9.62 25.79 11.78
N LEU A 6 8.78 26.02 12.78
CA LEU A 6 8.43 25.00 13.75
C LEU A 6 7.68 23.94 12.96
N VAL A 7 8.30 22.77 12.78
CA VAL A 7 7.65 21.63 12.12
C VAL A 7 6.34 21.41 12.84
N THR A 8 5.25 21.53 12.10
CA THR A 8 3.90 21.39 12.63
C THR A 8 3.64 19.92 12.96
N LEU A 9 2.70 19.68 13.88
CA LEU A 9 2.28 18.31 14.19
C LEU A 9 1.76 17.58 12.95
N GLU A 10 1.07 18.30 12.06
CA GLU A 10 0.56 17.76 10.80
C GLU A 10 1.69 17.35 9.86
N GLU A 11 2.75 18.16 9.72
CA GLU A 11 3.95 17.79 8.97
C GLU A 11 4.64 16.57 9.59
N MET A 12 4.74 16.48 10.92
CA MET A 12 5.31 15.29 11.58
C MET A 12 4.50 14.02 11.27
N ILE A 13 3.16 14.11 11.28
CA ILE A 13 2.28 12.96 10.97
C ILE A 13 2.45 12.53 9.52
N LEU A 14 2.42 13.48 8.57
CA LEU A 14 2.57 13.18 7.15
C LEU A 14 3.91 12.52 6.80
N GLU A 15 5.00 12.93 7.46
CA GLU A 15 6.30 12.32 7.25
C GLU A 15 6.40 10.95 7.91
N ALA A 16 5.73 10.74 9.05
CA ALA A 16 5.61 9.42 9.67
C ALA A 16 4.81 8.45 8.79
N GLU A 17 3.66 8.87 8.27
CA GLU A 17 2.83 8.08 7.34
C GLU A 17 3.60 7.74 6.06
N LEU A 18 4.36 8.70 5.54
CA LEU A 18 5.18 8.49 4.35
C LEU A 18 6.25 7.41 4.59
N PHE A 19 6.97 7.46 5.72
CA PHE A 19 7.93 6.42 6.07
C PHE A 19 7.24 5.07 6.33
N GLN A 20 6.11 5.05 7.04
CA GLN A 20 5.32 3.83 7.27
C GLN A 20 4.94 3.15 5.96
N SER A 21 4.53 3.91 4.94
CA SER A 21 4.08 3.35 3.65
C SER A 21 5.14 2.53 2.92
N VAL A 22 6.43 2.87 3.09
CA VAL A 22 7.55 2.20 2.41
C VAL A 22 8.36 1.29 3.33
N TYR A 23 8.03 1.28 4.63
CA TYR A 23 8.71 0.45 5.62
C TYR A 23 8.59 -1.06 5.35
N PRO A 24 7.42 -1.61 4.94
CA PRO A 24 7.32 -3.03 4.61
C PRO A 24 8.26 -3.45 3.47
N ASP A 25 8.41 -2.60 2.45
CA ASP A 25 9.31 -2.85 1.32
C ASP A 25 10.77 -2.82 1.76
N LEU A 26 11.14 -1.85 2.62
CA LEU A 26 12.47 -1.78 3.21
C LEU A 26 12.82 -3.06 3.97
N ILE A 27 11.93 -3.48 4.89
CA ILE A 27 12.17 -4.68 5.70
C ILE A 27 12.18 -5.93 4.81
N GLY A 28 11.30 -6.02 3.81
CA GLY A 28 11.29 -7.12 2.86
C GLY A 28 12.59 -7.24 2.06
N GLU A 29 13.21 -6.13 1.67
CA GLU A 29 14.53 -6.14 1.02
C GLU A 29 15.65 -6.52 1.99
N ILE A 30 15.60 -6.03 3.23
CA ILE A 30 16.56 -6.41 4.26
C ILE A 30 16.47 -7.91 4.56
N ASP A 31 15.26 -8.44 4.71
CA ASP A 31 14.99 -9.87 4.88
C ASP A 31 15.60 -10.69 3.75
N ARG A 32 15.29 -10.34 2.50
CA ARG A 32 15.83 -11.02 1.31
C ARG A 32 17.36 -11.02 1.32
N GLY A 33 17.95 -9.87 1.60
CA GLY A 33 19.40 -9.73 1.63
C GLY A 33 20.04 -10.52 2.77
N GLU A 34 19.46 -10.50 3.97
CA GLU A 34 19.97 -11.22 5.13
C GLU A 34 19.86 -12.73 4.97
N VAL A 35 18.80 -13.23 4.35
CA VAL A 35 18.66 -14.66 4.03
C VAL A 35 19.74 -15.11 3.04
N ALA A 36 20.09 -14.28 2.06
CA ALA A 36 21.09 -14.63 1.05
C ALA A 36 22.55 -14.48 1.54
N HIS A 37 22.83 -13.47 2.37
CA HIS A 37 24.21 -13.04 2.65
C HIS A 37 24.54 -12.83 4.14
N GLY A 38 23.57 -13.01 5.04
CA GLY A 38 23.71 -12.61 6.44
C GLY A 38 23.67 -11.08 6.61
N LYS A 39 24.26 -10.56 7.69
CA LYS A 39 24.19 -9.13 8.03
C LYS A 39 24.63 -8.25 6.84
N LEU A 40 23.78 -7.29 6.47
CA LEU A 40 24.00 -6.46 5.30
C LEU A 40 25.10 -5.42 5.52
N ASN A 41 25.90 -5.21 4.47
CA ASN A 41 26.84 -4.10 4.40
C ASN A 41 26.16 -2.80 3.95
N GLU A 42 26.89 -1.69 4.02
CA GLU A 42 26.39 -0.36 3.69
C GLU A 42 25.84 -0.24 2.27
N PHE A 43 26.52 -0.84 1.29
CA PHE A 43 26.06 -0.83 -0.10
C PHE A 43 24.73 -1.58 -0.26
N GLN A 44 24.61 -2.75 0.35
CA GLN A 44 23.37 -3.55 0.32
C GLN A 44 22.22 -2.84 1.03
N LEU A 45 22.49 -2.17 2.16
CA LEU A 45 21.49 -1.36 2.86
C LEU A 45 21.02 -0.16 2.03
N MET A 46 21.96 0.53 1.36
CA MET A 46 21.59 1.63 0.45
C MET A 46 20.75 1.13 -0.74
N GLN A 47 21.03 -0.08 -1.25
CA GLN A 47 20.22 -0.69 -2.30
C GLN A 47 18.80 -1.02 -1.82
N ALA A 48 18.66 -1.58 -0.62
CA ALA A 48 17.36 -1.84 0.00
C ALA A 48 16.56 -0.53 0.19
N VAL A 49 17.22 0.54 0.66
CA VAL A 49 16.61 1.87 0.77
C VAL A 49 16.21 2.44 -0.58
N ALA A 50 17.06 2.32 -1.61
CA ALA A 50 16.74 2.79 -2.94
C ALA A 50 15.51 2.07 -3.51
N HIS A 51 15.40 0.76 -3.28
CA HIS A 51 14.24 -0.01 -3.70
C HIS A 51 12.97 0.42 -2.95
N ALA A 52 13.02 0.54 -1.63
CA ALA A 52 11.89 1.02 -0.83
C ALA A 52 11.42 2.43 -1.26
N LYS A 53 12.37 3.31 -1.61
CA LYS A 53 12.06 4.66 -2.10
C LYS A 53 11.35 4.66 -3.46
N ASN A 54 11.36 3.58 -4.24
CA ASN A 54 10.57 3.52 -5.47
C ASN A 54 9.05 3.56 -5.20
N GLY A 55 8.62 3.17 -3.98
CA GLY A 55 7.24 3.34 -3.53
C GLY A 55 6.87 4.79 -3.19
N LEU A 56 7.87 5.66 -3.03
CA LEU A 56 7.65 7.09 -2.84
C LEU A 56 7.43 7.74 -4.21
N GLY A 57 6.24 8.26 -4.45
CA GLY A 57 5.94 9.06 -5.64
C GLY A 57 6.77 10.36 -5.71
N VAL A 58 6.33 11.30 -6.53
CA VAL A 58 7.01 12.61 -6.64
C VAL A 58 6.83 13.41 -5.35
N LEU A 59 7.93 13.61 -4.63
CA LEU A 59 7.98 14.38 -3.38
C LEU A 59 8.61 15.77 -3.60
N SER A 60 8.18 16.75 -2.81
CA SER A 60 8.88 18.04 -2.72
C SER A 60 10.31 17.86 -2.18
N PHE A 61 11.11 18.92 -2.27
CA PHE A 61 12.50 18.87 -1.86
C PHE A 61 12.63 18.68 -0.35
N GLU A 62 11.82 19.39 0.42
CA GLU A 62 11.78 19.37 1.88
C GLU A 62 11.41 17.98 2.39
N ARG A 63 10.36 17.37 1.83
CA ARG A 63 9.92 16.02 2.20
C ARG A 63 10.98 14.96 1.90
N ARG A 64 11.68 15.09 0.76
CA ARG A 64 12.82 14.22 0.44
C ARG A 64 13.94 14.33 1.47
N GLN A 65 14.24 15.52 1.97
CA GLN A 65 15.26 15.69 3.00
C GLN A 65 14.88 14.99 4.30
N VAL A 66 13.63 15.15 4.75
CA VAL A 66 13.14 14.53 5.98
C VAL A 66 13.20 13.01 5.86
N ILE A 67 12.64 12.45 4.79
CA ILE A 67 12.66 10.99 4.58
C ILE A 67 14.08 10.45 4.45
N ASN A 68 14.98 11.15 3.76
CA ASN A 68 16.38 10.72 3.70
C ASN A 68 17.01 10.69 5.09
N ALA A 69 16.77 11.70 5.93
CA ALA A 69 17.28 11.71 7.31
C ALA A 69 16.71 10.55 8.15
N VAL A 70 15.45 10.18 7.94
CA VAL A 70 14.83 9.00 8.58
C VAL A 70 15.55 7.71 8.16
N PHE A 71 15.76 7.51 6.86
CA PHE A 71 16.49 6.34 6.34
C PHE A 71 17.95 6.30 6.83
N ASP A 72 18.63 7.43 6.84
CA ASP A 72 20.02 7.53 7.31
C ASP A 72 20.12 7.16 8.80
N THR A 73 19.14 7.61 9.60
CA THR A 73 19.05 7.25 11.02
C THR A 73 18.80 5.74 11.18
N PHE A 74 17.87 5.18 10.42
CA PHE A 74 17.61 3.74 10.42
C PHE A 74 18.86 2.93 10.10
N ILE A 75 19.56 3.27 9.01
CA ILE A 75 20.80 2.61 8.57
C ILE A 75 21.87 2.71 9.66
N SER A 76 22.03 3.87 10.27
CA SER A 76 23.01 4.11 11.32
C SER A 76 22.77 3.18 12.53
N ILE A 77 21.53 3.10 13.00
CA ILE A 77 21.13 2.22 14.10
C ILE A 77 21.32 0.75 13.69
N TYR A 78 20.87 0.35 12.50
CA TYR A 78 21.01 -1.01 12.00
C TYR A 78 22.48 -1.46 11.99
N ARG A 79 23.38 -0.60 11.51
CA ARG A 79 24.81 -0.92 11.41
C ARG A 79 25.43 -1.08 12.79
N LYS A 80 25.16 -0.12 13.68
CA LYS A 80 25.77 -0.01 15.00
C LYS A 80 25.22 -1.05 15.98
N ASP A 81 23.90 -1.12 16.10
CA ASP A 81 23.21 -1.84 17.18
C ASP A 81 22.44 -3.07 16.66
N GLY A 82 22.34 -3.22 15.34
CA GLY A 82 21.72 -4.38 14.69
C GLY A 82 20.24 -4.19 14.35
N ARG A 83 19.73 -5.13 13.57
CA ARG A 83 18.38 -5.10 12.99
C ARG A 83 17.27 -4.90 14.02
N GLY A 84 17.24 -5.72 15.08
CA GLY A 84 16.15 -5.66 16.06
C GLY A 84 16.05 -4.32 16.80
N ILE A 85 17.16 -3.59 16.95
CA ILE A 85 17.15 -2.24 17.55
C ILE A 85 16.63 -1.21 16.54
N ALA A 86 17.05 -1.31 15.27
CA ALA A 86 16.55 -0.44 14.20
C ALA A 86 15.04 -0.61 13.97
N GLU A 87 14.54 -1.84 13.98
CA GLU A 87 13.09 -2.12 13.88
C GLU A 87 12.31 -1.59 15.08
N ARG A 88 12.84 -1.77 16.29
CA ARG A 88 12.21 -1.21 17.50
C ARG A 88 12.16 0.32 17.45
N TRP A 89 13.23 0.97 17.00
CA TRP A 89 13.26 2.41 16.82
C TRP A 89 12.20 2.88 15.81
N ALA A 90 12.09 2.20 14.67
CA ALA A 90 11.08 2.52 13.65
C ALA A 90 9.66 2.36 14.21
N LYS A 91 9.41 1.28 14.95
CA LYS A 91 8.14 1.02 15.63
C LYS A 91 7.79 2.07 16.67
N GLN A 92 8.74 2.46 17.52
CA GLN A 92 8.50 3.45 18.58
C GLN A 92 8.36 4.88 18.06
N SER A 93 9.11 5.23 17.01
CA SER A 93 9.15 6.60 16.49
C SER A 93 8.02 6.86 15.49
N PHE A 94 7.66 5.85 14.70
CA PHE A 94 6.73 6.01 13.58
C PHE A 94 5.60 4.99 13.59
N GLY A 95 5.49 4.07 14.56
CA GLY A 95 4.45 3.04 14.51
C GLY A 95 4.62 2.06 13.34
N CYS A 96 5.84 1.89 12.84
CA CYS A 96 6.13 0.95 11.77
C CYS A 96 6.03 -0.50 12.27
N TYR A 97 5.29 -1.33 11.52
CA TYR A 97 5.19 -2.77 11.74
C TYR A 97 5.71 -3.50 10.51
N SER A 98 6.44 -4.58 10.71
CA SER A 98 6.67 -5.52 9.60
C SER A 98 5.36 -6.22 9.25
N SER A 99 5.20 -6.66 8.00
CA SER A 99 4.01 -7.42 7.58
C SER A 99 3.76 -8.66 8.46
N SER A 100 4.84 -9.24 9.02
CA SER A 100 4.76 -10.36 9.98
C SER A 100 4.23 -9.93 11.36
N GLU A 101 4.48 -8.70 11.80
CA GLU A 101 3.97 -8.16 13.07
C GLU A 101 2.54 -7.61 12.95
N MET A 102 2.14 -7.04 11.81
CA MET A 102 0.74 -6.62 11.59
C MET A 102 -0.21 -7.82 11.73
N MET A 103 0.16 -8.97 11.16
CA MET A 103 -0.61 -10.22 11.27
C MET A 103 -0.64 -10.83 12.68
N LYS A 104 0.17 -10.34 13.62
CA LYS A 104 0.14 -10.76 15.02
C LYS A 104 -0.66 -9.82 15.91
N SER A 105 -0.99 -8.61 15.46
CA SER A 105 -1.63 -7.58 16.30
C SER A 105 -3.11 -7.36 15.99
N GLU A 106 -3.59 -7.77 14.82
CA GLU A 106 -5.01 -7.83 14.52
C GLU A 106 -5.52 -9.22 14.89
N ASP A 107 -6.57 -9.27 15.72
CA ASP A 107 -7.31 -10.49 16.00
C ASP A 107 -7.80 -11.06 14.67
N MET A 108 -7.12 -12.09 14.14
CA MET A 108 -7.38 -12.65 12.81
C MET A 108 -8.85 -13.07 12.64
N SER A 109 -9.56 -13.28 13.75
CA SER A 109 -11.01 -13.47 13.81
C SER A 109 -11.81 -12.28 13.24
N ASP A 110 -11.41 -11.05 13.55
CA ASP A 110 -12.08 -9.83 13.10
C ASP A 110 -11.83 -9.57 11.61
N ILE A 111 -10.60 -9.83 11.14
CA ILE A 111 -10.26 -9.73 9.71
C ILE A 111 -11.05 -10.76 8.90
N VAL A 112 -11.08 -12.02 9.35
CA VAL A 112 -11.84 -13.09 8.66
C VAL A 112 -13.33 -12.76 8.63
N SER A 113 -13.87 -12.26 9.75
CA SER A 113 -15.27 -11.80 9.81
C SER A 113 -15.54 -10.65 8.85
N LYS A 114 -14.59 -9.72 8.70
CA LYS A 114 -14.73 -8.58 7.78
C LYS A 114 -14.64 -9.01 6.32
N ILE A 115 -13.77 -9.97 6.00
CA ILE A 115 -13.67 -10.56 4.67
C ILE A 115 -14.99 -11.24 4.31
N ASP A 116 -15.53 -12.08 5.19
CA ASP A 116 -16.81 -12.76 4.96
C ASP A 116 -17.97 -11.77 4.78
N GLU A 117 -18.01 -10.71 5.57
CA GLU A 117 -19.00 -9.64 5.45
C GLU A 117 -18.91 -8.96 4.07
N LEU A 118 -17.71 -8.55 3.66
CA LEU A 118 -17.47 -7.89 2.38
C LEU A 118 -17.78 -8.81 1.20
N SER A 119 -17.41 -10.09 1.28
CA SER A 119 -17.75 -11.08 0.24
C SER A 119 -19.26 -11.24 0.06
N ARG A 120 -20.04 -11.22 1.14
CA ARG A 120 -21.52 -11.26 1.04
C ARG A 120 -22.08 -10.00 0.40
N ILE A 121 -21.54 -8.83 0.76
CA ILE A 121 -21.95 -7.56 0.15
C ILE A 121 -21.67 -7.57 -1.36
N ILE A 122 -20.49 -8.03 -1.76
CA ILE A 122 -20.09 -8.14 -3.17
C ILE A 122 -21.07 -9.04 -3.93
N GLN A 123 -21.36 -10.25 -3.42
CA GLN A 123 -22.31 -11.15 -4.07
C GLN A 123 -23.71 -10.53 -4.22
N GLY A 124 -24.16 -9.79 -3.21
CA GLY A 124 -25.42 -9.05 -3.27
C GLY A 124 -25.41 -7.99 -4.38
N LYS A 125 -24.33 -7.23 -4.48
CA LYS A 125 -24.16 -6.18 -5.51
C LYS A 125 -24.00 -6.74 -6.91
N GLU A 126 -23.31 -7.87 -7.08
CA GLU A 126 -23.21 -8.57 -8.36
C GLU A 126 -24.59 -9.08 -8.82
N SER A 127 -25.40 -9.59 -7.89
CA SER A 127 -26.76 -10.04 -8.19
C SER A 127 -27.69 -8.88 -8.60
N GLU A 128 -27.61 -7.76 -7.87
CA GLU A 128 -28.33 -6.52 -8.20
C GLU A 128 -27.92 -6.00 -9.58
N LEU A 129 -26.62 -5.97 -9.87
CA LEU A 129 -26.09 -5.54 -11.16
C LEU A 129 -26.58 -6.44 -12.30
N LEU A 130 -26.59 -7.76 -12.12
CA LEU A 130 -27.12 -8.70 -13.12
C LEU A 130 -28.62 -8.47 -13.38
N GLN A 131 -29.40 -8.14 -12.35
CA GLN A 131 -30.82 -7.81 -12.51
C GLN A 131 -31.01 -6.54 -13.32
N LEU A 132 -30.26 -5.48 -13.02
CA LEU A 132 -30.28 -4.24 -13.78
C LEU A 132 -29.90 -4.45 -15.26
N TYR A 133 -28.88 -5.27 -15.53
CA TYR A 133 -28.51 -5.62 -16.91
C TYR A 133 -29.63 -6.34 -17.65
N ARG A 134 -30.36 -7.25 -17.01
CA ARG A 134 -31.51 -7.94 -17.63
C ARG A 134 -32.61 -6.95 -17.99
N GLU A 135 -32.95 -6.06 -17.06
CA GLU A 135 -33.96 -5.03 -17.28
C GLU A 135 -33.56 -4.06 -18.41
N LEU A 136 -32.31 -3.59 -18.41
CA LEU A 136 -31.77 -2.75 -19.47
C LEU A 136 -31.88 -3.44 -20.84
N ASN A 137 -31.49 -4.71 -20.94
CA ASN A 137 -31.57 -5.48 -22.19
C ASN A 137 -33.02 -5.65 -22.66
N MET A 138 -33.97 -5.85 -21.73
CA MET A 138 -35.39 -5.93 -22.07
C MET A 138 -35.88 -4.60 -22.64
N LEU A 139 -35.59 -3.48 -21.98
CA LEU A 139 -35.98 -2.15 -22.44
C LEU A 139 -35.35 -1.80 -23.79
N GLN A 140 -34.08 -2.15 -24.01
CA GLN A 140 -33.41 -1.98 -25.30
C GLN A 140 -34.09 -2.78 -26.41
N ARG A 141 -34.52 -4.02 -26.13
CA ARG A 141 -35.26 -4.85 -27.09
C ARG A 141 -36.63 -4.28 -27.41
N TYR A 142 -37.35 -3.79 -26.40
CA TYR A 142 -38.64 -3.10 -26.62
C TYR A 142 -38.47 -1.86 -27.49
N LEU A 143 -37.46 -1.02 -27.20
CA LEU A 143 -37.16 0.16 -28.00
C LEU A 143 -36.79 -0.20 -29.44
N ALA A 144 -35.97 -1.24 -29.65
CA ALA A 144 -35.59 -1.71 -30.99
C ALA A 144 -36.80 -2.24 -31.79
N GLN A 145 -37.74 -2.91 -31.12
CA GLN A 145 -38.99 -3.39 -31.73
C GLN A 145 -39.92 -2.23 -32.09
N GLU A 146 -40.07 -1.22 -31.23
CA GLU A 146 -40.87 -0.01 -31.51
C GLU A 146 -40.26 0.86 -32.62
N GLN A 147 -38.93 0.90 -32.73
CA GLN A 147 -38.23 1.62 -33.79
C GLN A 147 -38.19 0.88 -35.14
N GLY A 148 -38.78 -0.30 -35.25
CA GLY A 148 -38.91 -1.04 -36.51
C GLY A 148 -37.58 -1.57 -37.08
N LEU A 149 -36.53 -1.66 -36.28
CA LEU A 149 -35.27 -2.31 -36.68
C LEU A 149 -35.46 -3.82 -36.57
N GLN A 150 -35.76 -4.47 -37.71
CA GLN A 150 -35.71 -5.93 -37.78
C GLN A 150 -34.30 -6.42 -37.44
N PRO A 151 -34.17 -7.56 -36.73
CA PRO A 151 -32.87 -8.17 -36.51
C PRO A 151 -32.30 -8.55 -37.87
N ASN A 152 -31.15 -7.98 -38.23
CA ASN A 152 -30.43 -8.34 -39.43
C ASN A 152 -30.06 -9.83 -39.34
N SER A 153 -30.85 -10.67 -40.00
CA SER A 153 -30.47 -12.03 -40.33
C SER A 153 -29.33 -11.95 -41.35
N SER A 154 -28.10 -11.99 -40.86
CA SER A 154 -26.91 -12.20 -41.69
C SER A 154 -25.88 -12.94 -40.85
N LEU A 155 -26.14 -14.23 -40.66
CA LEU A 155 -25.09 -15.25 -40.57
C LEU A 155 -25.23 -16.07 -41.85
N ASP A 156 -24.61 -15.57 -42.91
CA ASP A 156 -24.11 -16.39 -44.00
C ASP A 156 -22.59 -16.19 -44.06
N VAL A 157 -21.90 -17.32 -44.12
CA VAL A 157 -20.45 -17.60 -44.15
C VAL A 157 -19.76 -17.79 -42.81
#